data_AF-A0AAD2U6H5-F1
#
_entry.id   AF-A0AAD2U6H5-F1
#
_cell.length_a   1.000
_cell.length_b   1.000
_cell.length_c   1.000
_cell.angle_alpha   90.00
_cell.angle_beta   90.00
_cell.angle_gamma   90.00
#
_symmetry.space_group_name_H-M   'P 1'
#
loop_
_entity.id
_entity.type
_entity.pdbx_description
1 polymer ?
#
loop_
_entity_poly.entity_id
_entity_poly.type
_entity_poly.pdbx_seq_one_letter_code
_entity_poly.pdbx_strand_id
1 'polypeptide(L)' 'MTIITLLDVETKKKVIVRSVIDPIAIIDKKGNIQIIQIHKWLYDESGDFVDEDLYEALNNGEVGIYITLQYMIIDIEN' A
#
# COMPACT_ATOMS: atom_id res chain seq x y z
N MET A 1 -1.75 -8.91 -8.28
CA MET A 1 -1.71 -7.47 -7.92
C MET A 1 -2.65 -7.39 -6.75
N THR A 2 -2.14 -7.11 -5.55
CA THR A 2 -2.95 -7.25 -4.35
C THR A 2 -3.83 -6.03 -4.17
N ILE A 3 -5.12 -6.24 -3.92
CA ILE A 3 -6.08 -5.19 -3.60
C ILE A 3 -6.61 -5.48 -2.21
N ILE A 4 -6.58 -4.47 -1.34
CA ILE A 4 -7.08 -4.59 0.03
C ILE A 4 -8.23 -3.61 0.20
N THR A 5 -9.35 -4.11 0.69
CA THR A 5 -10.46 -3.26 1.12
C THR A 5 -10.34 -3.03 2.62
N LEU A 6 -10.23 -1.76 2.99
CA LEU A 6 -10.21 -1.27 4.36
C LEU A 6 -11.59 -0.71 4.74
N LEU A 7 -12.01 -0.96 5.97
CA LEU A 7 -13.12 -0.25 6.59
C LEU A 7 -12.56 0.89 7.44
N ASP A 8 -12.94 2.12 7.10
CA ASP A 8 -12.75 3.26 7.97
C ASP A 8 -13.72 3.14 9.15
N VAL A 9 -13.18 3.00 10.36
CA VAL A 9 -13.94 2.71 11.58
C VAL A 9 -14.80 3.91 11.99
N GLU A 10 -14.34 5.13 11.71
CA GLU A 10 -15.02 6.37 12.08
C GLU A 10 -16.18 6.66 11.13
N THR A 11 -15.91 6.63 9.83
CA THR A 11 -16.88 7.03 8.79
C THR A 11 -17.71 5.87 8.25
N LYS A 12 -17.34 4.62 8.58
CA LYS A 12 -17.90 3.37 8.03
C LYS A 12 -17.77 3.24 6.52
N LYS A 13 -16.93 4.06 5.88
CA LYS A 13 -16.66 3.99 4.45
C LYS A 13 -15.66 2.89 4.14
N LYS A 14 -15.77 2.34 2.94
CA LYS A 14 -14.76 1.45 2.39
C LYS A 14 -13.69 2.28 1.71
N VAL A 15 -12.43 1.97 1.98
CA VAL A 15 -11.27 2.55 1.32
C VAL A 15 -10.53 1.42 0.64
N ILE A 16 -10.29 1.56 -0.65
CA ILE A 16 -9.59 0.54 -1.44
C ILE A 16 -8.13 0.99 -1.60
N VAL A 17 -7.20 0.10 -1.30
CA VAL A 17 -5.79 0.30 -1.59
C VAL A 17 -5.28 -0.83 -2.48
N ARG A 18 -4.40 -0.48 -3.42
CA ARG A 18 -3.83 -1.43 -4.38
C ARG A 18 -2.32 -1.43 -4.32
N SER A 19 -1.75 -2.60 -4.47
CA SER A 19 -0.32 -2.80 -4.51
C SER A 19 0.22 -2.45 -5.90
N VAL A 20 1.32 -1.71 -5.94
CA VAL A 20 1.98 -1.28 -7.18
C VAL A 20 3.48 -1.44 -7.09
N ILE A 21 4.12 -1.58 -8.25
CA ILE A 21 5.57 -1.56 -8.38
C ILE A 21 5.97 -0.20 -8.94
N ASP A 22 6.69 0.58 -8.14
CA ASP A 22 7.24 1.88 -8.52
C ASP A 22 8.70 1.72 -8.98
N PRO A 23 9.01 1.95 -10.28
CA PRO A 23 10.37 1.88 -10.78
C PRO A 23 11.12 3.19 -10.49
N ILE A 24 12.16 3.13 -9.65
CA ILE A 24 13.00 4.27 -9.32
C ILE A 24 14.36 4.13 -10.00
N ALA A 25 14.78 5.19 -10.71
CA ALA A 25 16.11 5.29 -11.25
C ALA A 25 17.08 5.81 -10.18
N ILE A 26 18.12 5.05 -9.87
CA ILE A 26 19.19 5.44 -8.97
C ILE A 26 20.52 5.45 -9.72
N ILE A 27 21.43 6.35 -9.33
CA ILE A 27 22.79 6.38 -9.86
C ILE A 27 23.69 5.61 -8.90
N ASP A 28 24.35 4.58 -9.41
CA ASP A 28 25.29 3.78 -8.61
C ASP A 28 26.61 4.52 -8.35
N LYS A 29 27.47 3.96 -7.49
CA LYS A 29 28.78 4.54 -7.14
C LYS A 29 29.74 4.69 -8.34
N LYS A 30 29.45 4.03 -9.47
CA LYS A 30 30.23 4.08 -10.71
C LYS A 30 29.60 5.02 -11.76
N GLY A 31 28.48 5.66 -11.44
CA GLY A 31 27.77 6.57 -12.35
C GLY A 31 26.81 5.90 -13.31
N ASN A 32 26.52 4.59 -13.17
CA ASN A 32 25.53 3.93 -14.01
C ASN A 32 24.13 4.12 -13.45
N ILE A 33 23.16 4.26 -14.35
CA ILE A 33 21.74 4.25 -13.99
C ILE A 33 21.31 2.81 -13.72
N GLN A 34 20.77 2.58 -12.53
CA GLN A 34 20.09 1.33 -12.16
C GLN A 34 18.62 1.61 -11.94
N ILE A 35 17.75 0.73 -12.41
CA ILE A 35 16.32 0.79 -12.12
C ILE A 35 16.05 -0.21 -11.00
N ILE A 36 15.58 0.29 -9.86
CA ILE A 36 15.12 -0.52 -8.74
C ILE A 36 13.59 -0.54 -8.74
N GLN A 37 13.01 -1.66 -8.35
CA GLN A 37 11.57 -1.83 -8.22
C GLN A 37 11.21 -1.78 -6.74
N ILE A 38 10.38 -0.82 -6.36
CA ILE A 38 9.91 -0.66 -4.98
C ILE A 38 8.42 -1.00 -4.93
N HIS A 39 8.05 -1.88 -4.02
CA HIS A 39 6.65 -2.16 -3.75
C HIS A 39 6.03 -1.02 -2.95
N LYS A 40 4.92 -0.47 -3.43
CA LYS A 40 4.19 0.62 -2.79
C LYS A 40 2.69 0.33 -2.79
N TRP A 41 1.95 1.12 -2.04
CA TRP A 41 0.49 1.06 -1.99
C TRP A 41 -0.10 2.40 -2.42
N LEU A 42 -1.21 2.34 -3.17
CA LEU A 42 -1.96 3.51 -3.63
C LEU A 42 -3.39 3.45 -3.12
N TYR A 43 -3.94 4.58 -2.70
CA TYR A 43 -5.38 4.75 -2.57
C TYR A 43 -6.03 4.71 -3.96
N ASP A 44 -7.03 3.85 -4.14
CA ASP A 44 -7.69 3.67 -5.43
C ASP A 44 -8.42 4.95 -5.88
N GLU A 45 -9.09 5.64 -4.93
CA GLU A 45 -9.89 6.84 -5.20
C GLU A 45 -9.05 8.05 -5.61
N SER A 46 -7.95 8.34 -4.90
CA SER A 46 -7.14 9.55 -5.16
C SER A 46 -5.94 9.30 -6.08
N GLY A 47 -5.45 8.06 -6.12
CA GLY A 47 -4.18 7.74 -6.77
C GLY A 47 -2.96 8.22 -5.98
N ASP A 48 -3.14 8.68 -4.73
CA ASP A 48 -2.04 9.05 -3.86
C ASP A 48 -1.41 7.81 -3.21
N PHE A 49 -0.12 7.92 -2.90
CA PHE A 49 0.58 6.90 -2.12
C PHE A 49 0.07 6.86 -0.69
N VAL A 50 -0.11 5.63 -0.21
CA VAL A 50 -0.35 5.37 1.21
C VAL A 50 0.93 5.68 1.98
N ASP A 51 0.80 6.13 3.23
CA ASP A 51 1.93 6.34 4.12
C ASP A 51 2.75 5.04 4.28
N GLU A 52 4.07 5.17 4.21
CA GLU A 52 5.02 4.06 4.30
C GLU A 52 4.94 3.36 5.67
N ASP A 53 4.54 4.09 6.73
CA ASP A 53 4.31 3.54 8.07
C ASP A 53 3.24 2.44 8.08
N LEU A 54 2.35 2.41 7.07
CA LEU A 54 1.30 1.39 6.94
C LEU A 54 1.72 0.18 6.10
N TYR A 55 2.89 0.22 5.45
CA TYR A 55 3.27 -0.81 4.49
C TYR A 55 3.49 -2.17 5.14
N GLU A 56 4.09 -2.22 6.32
CA GLU A 56 4.27 -3.49 7.03
C GLU A 56 2.92 -4.16 7.33
N ALA A 57 1.94 -3.36 7.77
CA ALA A 57 0.61 -3.83 8.09
C ALA A 57 -0.17 -4.26 6.83
N LEU A 58 0.00 -3.57 5.70
CA LEU A 58 -0.63 -3.93 4.43
C LEU A 58 0.02 -5.15 3.76
N ASN A 59 1.34 -5.32 3.91
CA ASN A 59 2.06 -6.44 3.31
C ASN A 59 1.83 -7.76 4.06
N ASN A 60 1.57 -7.70 5.37
CA ASN A 60 1.44 -8.89 6.22
C ASN A 60 0.05 -9.04 6.87
N GLY A 61 -0.86 -8.11 6.61
CA GLY A 61 -2.18 -8.07 7.25
C GLY A 61 -3.12 -9.17 6.76
N GLU A 62 -4.08 -9.49 7.61
CA GLU A 62 -5.14 -10.47 7.33
C GLU A 62 -6.51 -9.83 7.57
N VAL A 63 -7.56 -10.43 6.98
CA VAL A 63 -8.94 -9.97 7.17
C VAL A 63 -9.32 -9.99 8.65
N GLY A 64 -9.89 -8.88 9.13
CA GLY A 64 -10.28 -8.67 10.52
C GLY A 64 -9.22 -7.98 11.38
N ILE A 65 -8.02 -7.72 10.85
CA ILE A 65 -6.95 -7.00 11.58
C ILE A 65 -7.07 -5.49 11.39
N TYR A 66 -6.85 -4.75 12.47
CA TYR A 66 -6.68 -3.31 12.44
C TYR A 66 -5.25 -2.95 12.02
N ILE A 67 -5.12 -2.18 10.94
CA ILE A 67 -3.81 -1.63 10.52
C ILE A 67 -3.51 -0.31 11.23
N THR A 68 -4.54 0.42 11.64
CA THR A 68 -4.47 1.58 12.54
C THR A 68 -5.73 1.63 13.40
N LEU A 69 -5.82 2.60 14.31
CA LEU A 69 -7.08 2.89 15.02
C LEU A 69 -8.23 3.27 14.06
N GLN A 70 -7.90 3.72 12.85
CA GLN A 70 -8.87 4.19 11.86
C GLN A 70 -9.26 3.10 10.86
N TYR A 71 -8.38 2.16 10.52
CA TYR A 71 -8.62 1.22 9.42
C TYR A 71 -8.52 -0.24 9.85
N MET A 72 -9.51 -1.03 9.40
CA MET A 72 -9.54 -2.49 9.54
C MET A 72 -9.61 -3.16 8.18
N ILE A 73 -8.83 -4.21 7.96
CA ILE A 73 -8.90 -4.99 6.71
C ILE A 73 -10.19 -5.80 6.71
N ILE A 74 -11.00 -5.65 5.67
CA ILE A 74 -12.25 -6.39 5.49
C ILE A 74 -12.25 -7.31 4.28
N ASP A 75 -11.33 -7.12 3.34
CA ASP A 75 -11.16 -8.01 2.19
C ASP A 75 -9.75 -7.91 1.61
N ILE A 76 -9.26 -9.03 1.04
CA ILE A 76 -7.96 -9.12 0.36
C ILE A 76 -8.13 -9.95 -0.93
N GLU A 77 -7.80 -9.34 -2.06
CA GLU A 77 -7.78 -9.96 -3.39
C GLU A 77 -6.34 -9.99 -3.92
N ASN A 78 -5.93 -11.04 -4.65
CA ASN A 78 -4.55 -11.25 -5.13
C ASN A 78 -4.43 -11.34 -6.66
#